data_AF-A0A074Y1C0-F1
#
_entry.id   AF-A0A074Y1C0-F1
#
_cell.length_a   1.000
_cell.length_b   1.000
_cell.length_c   1.000
_cell.angle_alpha   90.00
_cell.angle_beta   90.00
_cell.angle_gamma   90.00
#
_symmetry.space_group_name_H-M   'P 1'
#
loop_
_entity.id
_entity.type
_entity.pdbx_description
1 polymer ?
#
loop_
_entity_poly.entity_id
_entity_poly.type
_entity_poly.pdbx_seq_one_letter_code
_entity_poly.pdbx_strand_id
1 'polypeptide(L)'
;ETPEFREEVLATFFRGLVPATKVVNLSIKNLQNVTPAAIMGTATSAADIEFKKDFEVVMKRLTHLSLRIISEDCWPEPAHNLECGFMHSFFIFELQECWLKPIAGNIVYLKLYEDDEVYWGFFPACNLPHFPKLRTMILGGISICSEDQVDWILEHGDTLEELILDDAIIGVAVQIHE
;
A
#
# COMPACT_ATOMS: atom_id res chain seq x y z
N GLU A 1 9.26 4.27 -19.41
CA GLU A 1 8.19 3.25 -19.50
C GLU A 1 6.86 3.98 -19.31
N THR A 2 5.77 3.59 -19.98
CA THR A 2 4.50 4.34 -19.90
C THR A 2 3.53 3.69 -18.89
N PRO A 3 2.60 4.45 -18.30
CA PRO A 3 1.57 3.90 -17.40
C PRO A 3 0.75 2.77 -18.03
N GLU A 4 0.43 2.88 -19.32
CA GLU A 4 -0.38 1.88 -20.04
C GLU A 4 0.34 0.52 -20.13
N PHE A 5 1.65 0.56 -20.40
CA PHE A 5 2.44 -0.67 -20.45
C PHE A 5 2.51 -1.35 -19.08
N ARG A 6 2.66 -0.57 -18.00
CA ARG A 6 2.69 -1.10 -16.63
C ARG A 6 1.34 -1.73 -16.25
N GLU A 7 0.25 -1.09 -16.63
CA GLU A 7 -1.10 -1.63 -16.43
C GLU A 7 -1.29 -2.95 -17.18
N GLU A 8 -0.87 -3.04 -18.44
CA GLU A 8 -0.93 -4.28 -19.24
C GLU A 8 -0.12 -5.43 -18.59
N VAL A 9 1.08 -5.12 -18.11
CA VAL A 9 1.93 -6.09 -17.41
C VAL A 9 1.28 -6.54 -16.12
N LEU A 10 0.71 -5.63 -15.33
CA LEU A 10 0.04 -5.94 -14.08
C LEU A 10 -1.23 -6.78 -14.30
N ALA A 11 -2.02 -6.44 -15.33
CA ALA A 11 -3.19 -7.24 -15.75
C ALA A 11 -2.80 -8.66 -16.13
N THR A 12 -1.74 -8.80 -16.93
CA THR A 12 -1.22 -10.11 -17.35
C THR A 12 -0.70 -10.91 -16.15
N PHE A 13 -0.02 -10.26 -15.21
CA PHE A 13 0.49 -10.87 -13.99
C PHE A 13 -0.65 -11.43 -13.12
N PHE A 14 -1.68 -10.64 -12.82
CA PHE A 14 -2.81 -11.08 -11.99
C PHE A 14 -3.63 -12.17 -12.67
N ARG A 15 -3.86 -12.09 -13.99
CA ARG A 15 -4.50 -13.15 -14.77
C ARG A 15 -3.74 -14.48 -14.64
N GLY A 16 -2.42 -14.45 -14.72
CA GLY A 16 -1.56 -15.63 -14.53
C GLY A 16 -1.61 -16.20 -13.11
N LEU A 17 -1.88 -15.37 -12.11
CA LEU A 17 -2.01 -15.80 -10.72
C LEU A 17 -3.37 -16.45 -10.40
N VAL A 18 -4.45 -16.15 -11.14
CA VAL A 18 -5.78 -16.74 -10.90
C VAL A 18 -5.73 -18.26 -10.72
N PRO A 19 -5.17 -19.07 -11.65
CA PRO A 19 -5.12 -20.53 -11.51
C PRO A 19 -4.16 -21.01 -10.42
N ALA A 20 -3.23 -20.18 -9.95
CA ALA A 20 -2.22 -20.52 -8.95
C ALA A 20 -2.79 -20.46 -7.51
N THR A 21 -3.81 -21.25 -7.21
CA THR A 21 -4.61 -21.19 -5.96
C THR A 21 -3.82 -21.40 -4.66
N LYS A 22 -2.61 -21.98 -4.73
CA LYS A 22 -1.71 -22.15 -3.58
C LYS A 22 -0.88 -20.91 -3.26
N VAL A 23 -0.87 -19.91 -4.14
CA VAL A 23 -0.16 -18.64 -3.91
C VAL A 23 -1.00 -17.80 -2.96
N VAL A 24 -0.56 -17.77 -1.70
CA VAL A 24 -1.15 -16.99 -0.59
C VAL A 24 -0.22 -15.90 -0.07
N ASN A 25 1.02 -15.85 -0.59
CA ASN A 25 2.03 -14.84 -0.28
C ASN A 25 2.39 -14.11 -1.58
N LEU A 26 2.20 -12.78 -1.57
CA LEU A 26 2.56 -11.90 -2.67
C LEU A 26 3.52 -10.82 -2.16
N SER A 27 4.63 -10.64 -2.87
CA SER A 27 5.57 -9.54 -2.64
C SER A 27 5.82 -8.79 -3.93
N ILE A 28 5.61 -7.47 -3.90
CA ILE A 28 5.87 -6.55 -5.02
C ILE A 28 6.85 -5.51 -4.52
N LYS A 29 8.07 -5.51 -5.09
CA LYS A 29 9.18 -4.67 -4.59
C LYS A 29 9.24 -3.27 -5.19
N ASN A 30 8.57 -3.04 -6.32
CA ASN A 30 8.60 -1.78 -7.04
C ASN A 30 7.19 -1.38 -7.48
N LEU A 31 6.23 -1.41 -6.54
CA LEU A 31 4.86 -0.99 -6.83
C LEU A 31 4.85 0.53 -6.97
N GLN A 32 4.48 1.05 -8.15
CA GLN A 32 4.33 2.49 -8.31
C GLN A 32 3.14 2.98 -7.48
N ASN A 33 3.24 4.19 -6.92
CA ASN A 33 2.19 4.83 -6.12
C ASN A 33 1.00 5.34 -6.97
N VAL A 34 0.57 4.57 -7.96
CA VAL A 34 -0.58 4.86 -8.83
C VAL A 34 -1.36 3.55 -9.06
N THR A 35 -2.62 3.53 -8.67
CA THR A 35 -3.48 2.37 -8.88
C THR A 35 -4.15 2.43 -10.26
N PRO A 36 -4.13 1.35 -11.06
CA PRO A 36 -4.84 1.28 -12.33
C PRO A 36 -6.33 1.65 -12.22
N ALA A 37 -6.85 2.36 -13.22
CA ALA A 37 -8.25 2.77 -13.29
C ALA A 37 -9.21 1.56 -13.30
N ALA A 38 -8.78 0.43 -13.86
CA ALA A 38 -9.48 -0.85 -13.79
C ALA A 38 -9.71 -1.31 -12.34
N ILE A 39 -8.67 -1.29 -11.50
CA ILE A 39 -8.76 -1.70 -10.10
C ILE A 39 -9.63 -0.72 -9.29
N MET A 40 -9.45 0.59 -9.53
CA MET A 40 -10.28 1.64 -8.92
C MET A 40 -11.76 1.54 -9.32
N GLY A 41 -12.09 0.77 -10.38
CA GLY A 41 -13.45 0.63 -10.89
C GLY A 41 -13.98 1.87 -11.61
N THR A 42 -13.07 2.77 -12.03
CA THR A 42 -13.40 3.96 -12.81
C THR A 42 -13.33 3.71 -14.32
N ALA A 43 -12.59 2.68 -14.73
CA ALA A 43 -12.55 2.21 -16.11
C ALA A 43 -13.70 1.23 -16.43
N THR A 44 -14.19 1.24 -17.66
CA THR A 44 -15.45 0.57 -18.05
C THR A 44 -15.30 -0.42 -19.20
N SER A 45 -14.09 -0.67 -19.71
CA SER A 45 -13.90 -1.65 -20.78
C SER A 45 -14.08 -3.08 -20.26
N ALA A 46 -14.38 -4.02 -21.17
CA ALA A 46 -14.50 -5.43 -20.80
C ALA A 46 -13.18 -5.98 -20.23
N ALA A 47 -12.03 -5.50 -20.73
CA ALA A 47 -10.72 -5.89 -20.23
C ALA A 47 -10.47 -5.38 -18.80
N ASP A 48 -10.95 -4.16 -18.48
CA ASP A 48 -10.81 -3.58 -17.13
C ASP A 48 -11.63 -4.36 -16.10
N ILE A 49 -12.86 -4.73 -16.47
CA ILE A 49 -13.74 -5.54 -15.63
C ILE A 49 -13.12 -6.91 -15.36
N GLU A 50 -12.53 -7.54 -16.38
CA GLU A 50 -11.83 -8.81 -16.24
C GLU A 50 -10.58 -8.67 -15.36
N PHE A 51 -9.77 -7.65 -15.58
CA PHE A 51 -8.58 -7.37 -14.76
C PHE A 51 -8.96 -7.17 -13.29
N LYS A 52 -9.96 -6.33 -13.00
CA LYS A 52 -10.45 -6.12 -11.63
C LYS A 52 -10.89 -7.43 -10.97
N LYS A 53 -11.61 -8.27 -11.71
CA LYS A 53 -12.06 -9.58 -11.21
C LYS A 53 -10.88 -10.49 -10.89
N ASP A 54 -9.89 -10.58 -11.78
CA ASP A 54 -8.69 -11.39 -11.58
C ASP A 54 -7.90 -10.90 -10.36
N PHE A 55 -7.75 -9.58 -10.23
CA PHE A 55 -7.15 -8.93 -9.06
C PHE A 55 -7.88 -9.32 -7.78
N GLU A 56 -9.19 -9.12 -7.68
CA GLU A 56 -9.97 -9.43 -6.48
C GLU A 56 -9.89 -10.91 -6.08
N VAL A 57 -9.91 -11.82 -7.05
CA VAL A 57 -9.80 -13.28 -6.80
C VAL A 57 -8.45 -13.62 -6.15
N VAL A 58 -7.36 -13.01 -6.63
CA VAL A 58 -6.03 -13.22 -6.06
C VAL A 58 -5.93 -12.58 -4.68
N MET A 59 -6.39 -11.34 -4.51
CA MET A 59 -6.29 -10.62 -3.24
C MET A 59 -7.04 -11.34 -2.11
N LYS A 60 -8.28 -11.79 -2.35
CA LYS A 60 -9.14 -12.42 -1.32
C LYS A 60 -8.51 -13.63 -0.61
N ARG A 61 -7.57 -14.33 -1.25
CA ARG A 61 -6.89 -15.52 -0.70
C ARG A 61 -5.53 -15.24 -0.06
N LEU A 62 -5.01 -14.02 -0.17
CA LEU A 62 -3.71 -13.69 0.40
C LEU A 62 -3.78 -13.70 1.94
N THR A 63 -2.72 -14.23 2.54
CA THR A 63 -2.47 -14.19 3.98
C THR A 63 -1.16 -13.46 4.30
N HIS A 64 -0.30 -13.25 3.29
CA HIS A 64 0.95 -12.52 3.42
C HIS A 64 1.04 -11.53 2.26
N LEU A 65 1.21 -10.25 2.57
CA LEU A 65 1.42 -9.20 1.58
C LEU A 65 2.66 -8.39 1.94
N SER A 66 3.53 -8.17 0.96
CA SER A 66 4.67 -7.27 1.07
C SER A 66 4.67 -6.30 -0.10
N LEU A 67 4.48 -5.02 0.19
CA LEU A 67 4.59 -3.94 -0.79
C LEU A 67 5.78 -3.07 -0.44
N ARG A 68 6.69 -2.89 -1.41
CA ARG A 68 7.58 -1.74 -1.45
C ARG A 68 7.07 -0.81 -2.54
N ILE A 69 6.64 0.37 -2.09
CA ILE A 69 6.03 1.42 -2.88
C ILE A 69 7.14 2.35 -3.35
N ILE A 70 7.14 2.66 -4.64
CA ILE A 70 8.05 3.61 -5.26
C ILE A 70 7.21 4.82 -5.65
N SER A 71 7.52 5.95 -5.05
CA SER A 71 6.87 7.21 -5.41
C SER A 71 7.45 7.70 -6.73
N GLU A 72 6.59 7.97 -7.71
CA GLU A 72 7.04 8.69 -8.90
C GLU A 72 7.48 10.09 -8.49
N ASP A 73 8.69 10.49 -8.88
CA ASP A 73 9.22 11.81 -8.59
C ASP A 73 8.89 12.79 -9.73
N CYS A 74 8.63 14.05 -9.35
CA CYS A 74 8.55 15.16 -10.27
C CYS A 74 9.97 15.57 -10.70
N TRP A 75 10.70 14.69 -11.39
CA TRP A 75 12.01 15.06 -11.96
C TRP A 75 11.82 16.14 -13.06
N PRO A 76 12.60 17.24 -13.07
CA PRO A 76 13.84 17.49 -12.33
C PRO A 76 13.68 18.32 -11.04
N GLU A 77 12.47 18.48 -10.51
CA GLU A 77 12.20 19.37 -9.40
C GLU A 77 11.56 18.63 -8.20
N PRO A 78 12.36 17.86 -7.44
CA PRO A 78 11.89 17.06 -6.30
C PRO A 78 11.14 17.87 -5.22
N ALA A 79 11.34 19.19 -5.15
CA ALA A 79 10.59 20.07 -4.28
C ALA A 79 9.08 20.03 -4.57
N HIS A 80 8.68 19.79 -5.82
CA HIS A 80 7.28 19.64 -6.21
C HIS A 80 6.69 18.28 -5.84
N ASN A 81 7.49 17.32 -5.35
CA ASN A 81 6.96 16.03 -4.90
C ASN A 81 5.92 16.22 -3.79
N LEU A 82 6.17 17.18 -2.89
CA LEU A 82 5.26 17.54 -1.80
C LEU A 82 3.92 18.10 -2.30
N GLU A 83 3.91 18.74 -3.47
CA GLU A 83 2.73 19.34 -4.10
C GLU A 83 2.00 18.37 -5.04
N CYS A 84 2.58 17.18 -5.24
CA CYS A 84 2.08 16.26 -6.23
C CYS A 84 0.87 15.49 -5.73
N GLY A 85 -0.32 15.87 -6.20
CA GLY A 85 -1.60 15.37 -5.70
C GLY A 85 -1.77 13.84 -5.76
N PHE A 86 -1.11 13.13 -6.69
CA PHE A 86 -1.19 11.67 -6.75
C PHE A 86 -0.45 10.99 -5.59
N MET A 87 0.65 11.55 -5.08
CA MET A 87 1.36 11.00 -3.92
C MET A 87 0.46 10.98 -2.69
N HIS A 88 -0.31 12.06 -2.51
CA HIS A 88 -1.31 12.15 -1.44
C HIS A 88 -2.46 11.17 -1.66
N SER A 89 -2.96 11.09 -2.90
CA SER A 89 -4.13 10.28 -3.24
C SER A 89 -3.88 8.79 -3.03
N PHE A 90 -2.67 8.32 -3.34
CA PHE A 90 -2.32 6.92 -3.18
C PHE A 90 -2.32 6.49 -1.71
N PHE A 91 -1.57 7.18 -0.84
CA PHE A 91 -1.45 6.79 0.57
C PHE A 91 -2.73 7.05 1.37
N ILE A 92 -3.49 8.10 1.06
CA ILE A 92 -4.70 8.45 1.81
C ILE A 92 -5.90 7.59 1.45
N PHE A 93 -5.96 7.08 0.21
CA PHE A 93 -7.14 6.43 -0.34
C PHE A 93 -6.80 5.15 -1.10
N GLU A 94 -6.02 5.22 -2.17
CA GLU A 94 -5.91 4.08 -3.11
C GLU A 94 -5.28 2.84 -2.47
N LEU A 95 -4.21 3.01 -1.68
CA LEU A 95 -3.55 1.93 -0.95
C LEU A 95 -4.55 1.24 -0.01
N GLN A 96 -5.28 2.03 0.78
CA GLN A 96 -6.28 1.51 1.70
C GLN A 96 -7.39 0.76 0.97
N GLU A 97 -8.07 1.43 0.04
CA GLU A 97 -9.28 0.92 -0.60
C GLU A 97 -9.00 -0.24 -1.54
N CYS A 98 -7.98 -0.11 -2.37
CA CYS A 98 -7.76 -1.02 -3.49
C CYS A 98 -6.84 -2.18 -3.11
N TRP A 99 -5.85 -1.97 -2.24
CA TRP A 99 -4.83 -2.98 -1.95
C TRP A 99 -5.03 -3.66 -0.59
N LEU A 100 -5.41 -2.90 0.45
CA LEU A 100 -5.44 -3.42 1.82
C LEU A 100 -6.81 -3.90 2.30
N LYS A 101 -7.89 -3.18 2.00
CA LYS A 101 -9.25 -3.61 2.37
C LYS A 101 -9.63 -5.00 1.82
N PRO A 102 -9.29 -5.38 0.57
CA PRO A 102 -9.66 -6.70 0.04
C PRO A 102 -9.06 -7.89 0.82
N ILE A 103 -7.97 -7.66 1.56
CA ILE A 103 -7.24 -8.71 2.27
C ILE A 103 -7.38 -8.60 3.80
N ALA A 104 -8.02 -7.55 4.29
CA ALA A 104 -7.96 -7.16 5.69
C ALA A 104 -8.41 -8.27 6.65
N GLY A 105 -9.46 -9.02 6.29
CA GLY A 105 -9.99 -10.10 7.12
C GLY A 105 -9.15 -11.39 7.18
N ASN A 106 -8.10 -11.52 6.35
CA ASN A 106 -7.31 -12.75 6.22
C ASN A 106 -5.80 -12.55 6.40
N ILE A 107 -5.32 -11.31 6.40
CA ILE A 107 -3.90 -11.01 6.46
C ILE A 107 -3.31 -11.42 7.82
N VAL A 108 -2.18 -12.10 7.78
CA VAL A 108 -1.40 -12.55 8.95
C VAL A 108 -0.02 -11.89 8.96
N TYR A 109 0.52 -11.59 7.78
CA TYR A 109 1.77 -10.88 7.61
C TYR A 109 1.57 -9.69 6.68
N LEU A 110 1.95 -8.51 7.14
CA LEU A 110 1.93 -7.29 6.34
C LEU A 110 3.30 -6.62 6.39
N LYS A 111 3.86 -6.34 5.21
CA LYS A 111 5.00 -5.44 5.05
C LYS A 111 4.61 -4.28 4.14
N LEU A 112 4.68 -3.07 4.66
CA LEU A 112 4.57 -1.82 3.90
C LEU A 112 5.89 -1.07 4.01
N TYR A 113 6.43 -0.66 2.88
CA TYR A 113 7.72 0.00 2.79
C TYR A 113 7.61 1.10 1.73
N GLU A 114 7.94 2.34 2.06
CA GLU A 114 8.12 3.41 1.05
C GLU A 114 9.60 3.47 0.65
N ASP A 115 9.92 4.00 -0.52
CA ASP A 115 11.30 4.13 -0.96
C ASP A 115 12.14 5.05 -0.05
N ASP A 116 13.43 5.18 -0.34
CA ASP A 116 14.35 5.87 0.56
C ASP A 116 14.24 7.42 0.49
N GLU A 117 13.22 7.97 -0.20
CA GLU A 117 13.09 9.41 -0.44
C GLU A 117 12.02 10.11 0.41
N VAL A 118 10.93 9.44 0.84
CA VAL A 118 9.81 10.10 1.55
C VAL A 118 9.23 9.26 2.69
N TYR A 119 9.30 9.76 3.92
CA TYR A 119 8.65 9.08 5.05
C TYR A 119 7.12 9.21 5.02
N TRP A 120 6.39 8.11 4.82
CA TRP A 120 4.92 8.10 4.86
C TRP A 120 4.38 8.08 6.29
N GLY A 121 3.07 8.24 6.48
CA GLY A 121 2.42 8.14 7.78
C GLY A 121 1.91 9.49 8.26
N PHE A 122 2.80 10.43 8.59
CA PHE A 122 2.42 11.83 8.85
C PHE A 122 2.24 12.61 7.54
N PHE A 123 3.20 12.50 6.61
CA PHE A 123 3.12 13.16 5.31
C PHE A 123 3.92 12.40 4.23
N PRO A 124 3.26 11.72 3.27
CA PRO A 124 1.82 11.71 3.06
C PRO A 124 1.08 10.96 4.20
N ALA A 125 -0.09 11.50 4.57
CA ALA A 125 -0.96 10.87 5.55
C ALA A 125 -1.48 9.52 5.01
N CYS A 126 -1.49 8.50 5.86
CA CYS A 126 -1.95 7.18 5.47
C CYS A 126 -3.00 6.66 6.45
N ASN A 127 -4.14 6.23 5.90
CA ASN A 127 -5.22 5.60 6.65
C ASN A 127 -5.16 4.10 6.38
N LEU A 128 -4.87 3.31 7.39
CA LEU A 128 -4.77 1.86 7.26
C LEU A 128 -6.01 1.19 7.86
N PRO A 129 -6.55 0.13 7.24
CA PRO A 129 -7.67 -0.60 7.81
C PRO A 129 -7.22 -1.45 9.00
N HIS A 130 -8.18 -1.89 9.81
CA HIS A 130 -7.92 -2.84 10.89
C HIS A 130 -7.73 -4.27 10.36
N PHE A 131 -6.78 -5.01 10.93
CA PHE A 131 -6.36 -6.35 10.50
C PHE A 131 -6.50 -7.40 11.64
N PRO A 132 -7.68 -8.02 11.81
CA PRO A 132 -8.01 -8.82 13.02
C PRO A 132 -7.25 -10.15 13.18
N LYS A 133 -6.36 -10.49 12.24
CA LYS A 133 -5.55 -11.73 12.28
C LYS A 133 -4.05 -11.45 12.13
N LEU A 134 -3.65 -10.18 12.14
CA LEU A 134 -2.28 -9.77 11.87
C LEU A 134 -1.37 -10.21 13.01
N ARG A 135 -0.32 -10.95 12.67
CA ARG A 135 0.69 -11.47 13.60
C ARG A 135 2.04 -10.80 13.39
N THR A 136 2.41 -10.49 12.15
CA THR A 136 3.65 -9.78 11.83
C THR A 136 3.33 -8.51 11.06
N MET A 137 3.79 -7.38 11.58
CA MET A 137 3.71 -6.07 10.94
C MET A 137 5.11 -5.50 10.74
N ILE A 138 5.44 -5.15 9.49
CA ILE A 138 6.69 -4.47 9.13
C ILE A 138 6.35 -3.15 8.46
N LEU A 139 6.74 -2.04 9.08
CA LEU A 139 6.55 -0.70 8.56
C LEU A 139 7.93 -0.10 8.28
N GLY A 140 8.20 0.16 7.00
CA GLY A 140 9.45 0.71 6.51
C GLY A 140 9.30 2.13 6.02
N GLY A 141 10.22 3.03 6.37
CA GLY A 141 10.17 4.42 5.94
C GLY A 141 8.95 5.16 6.49
N ILE A 142 8.47 4.82 7.68
CA ILE A 142 7.29 5.46 8.29
C ILE A 142 7.70 6.58 9.26
N SER A 143 6.94 7.67 9.27
CA SER A 143 6.98 8.74 10.27
C SER A 143 5.79 8.61 11.21
N ILE A 144 6.06 8.36 12.50
CA ILE A 144 5.08 8.27 13.59
C ILE A 144 5.17 9.57 14.40
N CYS A 145 4.17 10.43 14.24
CA CYS A 145 4.13 11.79 14.76
C CYS A 145 2.81 12.13 15.49
N SER A 146 1.82 11.23 15.51
CA SER A 146 0.55 11.42 16.23
C SER A 146 0.16 10.19 17.06
N GLU A 147 -0.71 10.41 18.04
CA GLU A 147 -1.29 9.34 18.86
C GLU A 147 -2.13 8.38 18.00
N ASP A 148 -2.86 8.88 17.01
CA ASP A 148 -3.70 8.06 16.10
C ASP A 148 -2.89 6.92 15.43
N GLN A 149 -1.64 7.19 15.05
CA GLN A 149 -0.78 6.17 14.42
C GLN A 149 -0.35 5.10 15.42
N VAL A 150 -0.12 5.49 16.68
CA VAL A 150 0.23 4.57 17.76
C VAL A 150 -0.99 3.74 18.14
N ASP A 151 -2.15 4.38 18.31
CA ASP A 151 -3.40 3.72 18.64
C ASP A 151 -3.77 2.68 17.57
N TRP A 152 -3.62 3.02 16.29
CA TRP A 152 -3.83 2.06 15.20
C TRP A 152 -2.93 0.82 15.30
N ILE A 153 -1.64 0.97 15.65
CA ILE A 153 -0.77 -0.20 15.89
C ILE A 153 -1.31 -1.01 17.07
N LEU A 154 -1.71 -0.34 18.16
CA LEU A 154 -2.19 -0.97 19.39
C LEU A 154 -3.55 -1.66 19.24
N GLU A 155 -4.39 -1.27 18.28
CA GLU A 155 -5.64 -1.98 17.95
C GLU A 155 -5.40 -3.46 17.61
N HIS A 156 -4.18 -3.81 17.19
CA HIS A 156 -3.78 -5.16 16.81
C HIS A 156 -3.16 -5.95 17.98
N GLY A 157 -3.09 -5.37 19.19
CA GLY A 157 -2.35 -5.92 20.33
C GLY A 157 -2.78 -7.32 20.78
N ASP A 158 -4.02 -7.73 20.51
CA ASP A 158 -4.52 -9.07 20.84
C ASP A 158 -3.94 -10.18 19.92
N THR A 159 -3.49 -9.83 18.71
CA THR A 159 -3.02 -10.80 17.70
C THR A 159 -1.59 -10.57 17.24
N LEU A 160 -1.09 -9.34 17.36
CA LEU A 160 0.23 -8.94 16.87
C LEU A 160 1.33 -9.56 17.73
N GLU A 161 2.18 -10.36 17.11
CA GLU A 161 3.30 -11.07 17.76
C GLU A 161 4.65 -10.41 17.45
N GLU A 162 4.77 -9.76 16.30
CA GLU A 162 6.00 -9.13 15.83
C GLU A 162 5.70 -7.79 15.16
N LEU A 163 6.35 -6.74 15.66
CA LEU A 163 6.36 -5.40 15.08
C LEU A 163 7.79 -5.03 14.73
N ILE A 164 8.04 -4.76 13.45
CA ILE A 164 9.34 -4.30 12.95
C ILE A 164 9.15 -2.92 12.35
N LEU A 165 9.85 -1.94 12.91
CA LEU A 165 9.95 -0.59 12.39
C LEU A 165 11.34 -0.46 11.76
N ASP A 166 11.37 -0.40 10.42
CA ASP A 166 12.61 -0.33 9.62
C ASP A 166 12.75 1.08 9.06
N ASP A 167 13.87 1.75 9.32
CA ASP A 167 14.05 3.17 9.03
C ASP A 167 12.81 4.01 9.40
N ALA A 168 12.38 3.93 10.66
CA ALA A 168 11.19 4.66 11.14
C ALA A 168 11.59 5.91 11.93
N ILE A 169 10.89 7.01 11.67
CA ILE A 169 10.97 8.23 12.47
C ILE A 169 9.90 8.17 13.55
N ILE A 170 10.31 8.24 14.82
CA ILE A 170 9.40 8.42 15.95
C ILE A 170 9.61 9.85 16.48
N GLY A 171 8.72 10.76 16.10
CA GLY A 171 8.84 12.18 16.41
C GLY A 171 8.29 12.50 17.80
N VAL A 172 9.11 13.14 18.65
CA VAL A 172 8.66 13.74 19.92
C VAL A 172 8.67 15.26 19.71
N ALA A 173 7.49 15.85 19.49
CA ALA A 173 7.24 17.25 19.16
C ALA A 173 7.42 17.64 17.67
N VAL A 174 6.32 17.57 16.91
CA VAL A 174 6.18 18.34 15.67
C VAL A 174 5.75 19.76 16.06
N GLN A 175 6.66 20.73 15.99
CA GLN A 175 6.26 22.15 15.99
C GLN A 175 5.81 22.51 14.57
N ILE A 176 4.50 22.58 14.36
CA ILE A 176 3.94 23.22 13.17
C ILE A 176 3.94 24.72 13.48
N HIS A 177 4.85 25.48 12.87
CA HIS A 177 4.76 26.92 12.88
C HIS A 177 3.69 27.34 11.86
N GLU A 178 2.65 28.03 12.32
CA GLU A 178 1.65 28.73 11.48
C GLU A 178 2.28 29.86 10.66
#